data_AF-A0A6I1G6M8-F1
#
_entry.id   AF-A0A6I1G6M8-F1
#
_cell.length_a   1.000
_cell.length_b   1.000
_cell.length_c   1.000
_cell.angle_alpha   90.00
_cell.angle_beta   90.00
_cell.angle_gamma   90.00
#
_symmetry.space_group_name_H-M   'P 1'
#
loop_
_entity.id
_entity.type
_entity.pdbx_description
1 polymer ?
#
loop_
_entity_poly.entity_id
_entity_poly.type
_entity_poly.pdbx_seq_one_letter_code
_entity_poly.pdbx_strand_id
1 'polypeptide(L)'
;MDDEVTLVELEEQRTAVVRDRVPHDGIADFLGRAFGAVMGAVAASESHVVGPPFARYRPVPDSGWDIVAGFPVDGPVEGSGVESGRLPGGRAVQVMHRGSYDSVAVTWQQAEAWMAERGYASTDAPWESYLDEPDVPEPRTLIVMPCDIGGAAHDAG
;
A
#
# COMPACT_ATOMS: atom_id res chain seq x y z
N MET A 1 -8.16 -9.34 20.04
CA MET A 1 -8.96 -8.34 19.30
C MET A 1 -8.87 -8.79 17.86
N ASP A 2 -10.00 -9.14 17.26
CA ASP A 2 -10.01 -9.66 15.90
C ASP A 2 -9.70 -8.51 14.94
N ASP A 3 -8.61 -8.61 14.19
CA ASP A 3 -8.35 -7.74 13.06
C ASP A 3 -9.37 -8.12 11.97
N GLU A 4 -10.52 -7.46 11.99
CA GLU A 4 -11.65 -7.77 11.12
C GLU A 4 -11.25 -7.56 9.66
N VAL A 5 -11.24 -8.65 8.90
CA VAL A 5 -11.04 -8.64 7.46
C VAL A 5 -12.35 -8.23 6.79
N THR A 6 -12.33 -7.15 6.02
CA THR A 6 -13.51 -6.57 5.38
C THR A 6 -13.36 -6.53 3.86
N LEU A 7 -14.48 -6.69 3.15
CA LEU A 7 -14.56 -6.53 1.70
C LEU A 7 -15.18 -5.18 1.39
N VAL A 8 -14.51 -4.38 0.55
CA VAL A 8 -14.92 -3.01 0.20
C VAL A 8 -14.87 -2.80 -1.31
N GLU A 9 -15.56 -1.75 -1.78
CA GLU A 9 -15.40 -1.21 -3.13
C GLU A 9 -14.67 0.14 -3.01
N LEU A 10 -13.55 0.28 -3.72
CA LEU A 10 -12.69 1.45 -3.69
C LEU A 10 -12.91 2.33 -4.93
N GLU A 11 -12.74 3.63 -4.75
CA GLU A 11 -12.54 4.54 -5.88
C GLU A 11 -11.06 4.58 -6.26
N GLU A 12 -10.76 4.73 -7.55
CA GLU A 12 -9.40 4.94 -8.01
C GLU A 12 -8.86 6.26 -7.44
N GLN A 13 -7.66 6.26 -6.90
CA GLN A 13 -7.03 7.44 -6.32
C GLN A 13 -5.80 7.84 -7.13
N ARG A 14 -5.70 9.12 -7.50
CA ARG A 14 -4.45 9.70 -8.00
C ARG A 14 -3.45 9.77 -6.86
N THR A 15 -2.18 9.49 -7.16
CA THR A 15 -1.10 9.60 -6.19
C THR A 15 0.07 10.43 -6.70
N ALA A 16 0.82 10.97 -5.75
CA ALA A 16 2.16 11.50 -5.94
C ALA A 16 3.13 10.61 -5.15
N VAL A 17 4.17 10.09 -5.81
CA VAL A 17 5.01 9.03 -5.26
C VAL A 17 6.49 9.23 -5.57
N VAL A 18 7.33 8.63 -4.75
CA VAL A 18 8.73 8.35 -5.06
C VAL A 18 8.89 6.84 -5.21
N ARG A 19 9.75 6.41 -6.13
CA ARG A 19 10.08 5.00 -6.34
C ARG A 19 11.58 4.79 -6.25
N ASP A 20 11.99 3.74 -5.55
CA ASP A 20 13.40 3.33 -5.51
C ASP A 20 13.56 1.83 -5.22
N ARG A 21 14.75 1.30 -5.50
CA ARG A 21 15.17 -0.04 -5.08
C ARG A 21 16.03 0.06 -3.85
N VAL A 22 15.66 -0.66 -2.80
CA VAL A 22 16.32 -0.59 -1.50
C VAL A 22 16.64 -1.98 -0.95
N PRO A 23 17.73 -2.13 -0.18
CA PRO A 23 17.97 -3.35 0.59
C PRO A 23 16.91 -3.52 1.70
N HIS A 24 16.85 -4.72 2.29
CA HIS A 24 15.85 -5.04 3.33
C HIS A 24 15.92 -4.11 4.55
N ASP A 25 17.11 -3.64 4.92
CA ASP A 25 17.35 -2.72 6.03
C ASP A 25 17.19 -1.23 5.64
N GLY A 26 16.97 -0.93 4.36
CA GLY A 26 16.83 0.43 3.83
C GLY A 26 15.39 0.96 3.74
N ILE A 27 14.40 0.16 4.13
CA ILE A 27 12.97 0.48 3.92
C ILE A 27 12.57 1.74 4.69
N ALA A 28 12.79 1.76 6.02
CA ALA A 28 12.34 2.88 6.87
C ALA A 28 12.95 4.22 6.43
N ASP A 29 14.25 4.22 6.15
CA ASP A 29 14.99 5.38 5.65
C ASP A 29 14.45 5.88 4.31
N PHE A 30 14.09 4.97 3.41
CA PHE A 30 13.47 5.32 2.14
C PHE A 30 12.08 5.91 2.31
N LEU A 31 11.21 5.30 3.13
CA LEU A 31 9.86 5.80 3.37
C LEU A 31 9.89 7.23 3.93
N GLY A 32 10.76 7.50 4.92
CA GLY A 32 10.92 8.85 5.47
C GLY A 32 11.33 9.88 4.42
N ARG A 33 12.30 9.56 3.56
CA ARG A 33 12.72 10.44 2.45
C ARG A 33 11.62 10.63 1.40
N ALA A 34 10.94 9.54 1.02
CA ALA A 34 9.87 9.56 0.04
C ALA A 34 8.70 10.43 0.50
N PHE A 35 8.23 10.24 1.73
CA PHE A 35 7.13 11.03 2.28
C PHE A 35 7.50 12.50 2.42
N GLY A 36 8.71 12.81 2.89
CA GLY A 36 9.21 14.18 2.96
C GLY A 36 9.27 14.86 1.58
N ALA A 37 9.76 14.15 0.55
CA ALA A 37 9.83 14.67 -0.82
C ALA A 37 8.44 14.95 -1.41
N VAL A 38 7.49 14.03 -1.25
CA VAL A 38 6.11 14.22 -1.75
C VAL A 38 5.42 15.37 -1.03
N MET A 39 5.52 15.45 0.31
CA MET A 39 4.94 16.56 1.06
C MET A 39 5.53 17.92 0.65
N GLY A 40 6.83 17.98 0.40
CA GLY A 40 7.48 19.19 -0.13
C GLY A 40 6.97 19.59 -1.51
N ALA A 41 6.78 18.62 -2.42
CA ALA A 41 6.22 18.88 -3.75
C ALA A 41 4.74 19.30 -3.69
N VAL A 42 3.94 18.66 -2.83
CA VAL A 42 2.54 19.02 -2.60
C VAL A 42 2.44 20.46 -2.09
N ALA A 43 3.26 20.84 -1.10
CA ALA A 43 3.28 22.20 -0.56
C ALA A 43 3.67 23.29 -1.58
N ALA A 44 4.36 22.92 -2.66
CA ALA A 44 4.72 23.80 -3.77
C ALA A 44 3.68 23.81 -4.91
N SER A 45 2.62 23.01 -4.81
CA SER A 45 1.57 22.84 -5.82
C SER A 45 0.22 23.42 -5.36
N GLU A 46 -0.79 23.38 -6.23
CA GLU A 46 -2.18 23.71 -5.88
C GLU A 46 -2.98 22.50 -5.37
N SER A 47 -2.35 21.32 -5.31
CA SER A 47 -2.97 20.06 -4.91
C SER A 47 -2.86 19.83 -3.40
N HIS A 48 -3.70 18.93 -2.88
CA HIS A 48 -3.75 18.55 -1.47
C HIS A 48 -3.64 17.04 -1.31
N VAL A 49 -3.03 16.62 -0.20
CA VAL A 49 -3.11 15.23 0.25
C VAL A 49 -4.55 14.92 0.71
N VAL A 50 -5.12 13.84 0.19
CA VAL A 50 -6.51 13.42 0.47
C VAL A 50 -6.63 12.04 1.10
N GLY A 51 -5.50 11.47 1.55
CA GLY A 51 -5.48 10.17 2.22
C GLY A 51 -4.17 9.93 2.96
N PRO A 52 -4.08 8.82 3.72
CA PRO A 52 -2.87 8.47 4.45
C PRO A 52 -1.70 8.20 3.48
N PRO A 53 -0.44 8.37 3.94
CA PRO A 53 0.71 7.87 3.20
C PRO A 53 0.59 6.38 2.99
N PHE A 54 1.12 5.91 1.86
CA PHE A 54 1.10 4.49 1.52
C PHE A 54 2.44 4.03 0.96
N ALA A 55 2.66 2.72 1.00
CA ALA A 55 3.76 2.05 0.31
C ALA A 55 3.28 0.76 -0.38
N ARG A 56 3.89 0.48 -1.53
CA ARG A 56 3.74 -0.77 -2.30
C ARG A 56 5.09 -1.42 -2.42
N TYR A 57 5.15 -2.71 -2.12
CA TYR A 57 6.37 -3.48 -2.06
C TYR A 57 6.40 -4.53 -3.15
N ARG A 58 7.48 -4.54 -3.94
CA ARG A 58 7.75 -5.62 -4.88
C ARG A 58 9.08 -6.26 -4.53
N PRO A 59 9.13 -7.57 -4.24
CA PRO A 59 10.39 -8.24 -3.96
C PRO A 59 11.27 -8.24 -5.21
N VAL A 60 12.55 -7.94 -5.03
CA VAL A 60 13.59 -8.05 -6.06
C VAL A 60 14.54 -9.18 -5.62
N PRO A 61 14.61 -10.28 -6.40
CA PRO A 61 15.48 -11.41 -6.09
C PRO A 61 16.91 -10.94 -5.77
N ASP A 62 17.45 -11.44 -4.67
CA ASP A 62 18.82 -11.20 -4.20
C ASP A 62 19.20 -9.72 -3.93
N SER A 63 18.24 -8.79 -3.99
CA SER A 63 18.54 -7.34 -3.98
C SER A 63 17.69 -6.52 -2.98
N GLY A 64 16.58 -7.07 -2.48
CA GLY A 64 15.68 -6.36 -1.54
C GLY A 64 14.34 -6.05 -2.17
N TRP A 65 13.96 -4.77 -2.19
CA TRP A 65 12.61 -4.33 -2.56
C TRP A 65 12.65 -3.21 -3.60
N ASP A 66 11.73 -3.25 -4.55
CA ASP A 66 11.33 -2.14 -5.40
C ASP A 66 10.07 -1.54 -4.78
N ILE A 67 10.22 -0.35 -4.20
CA ILE A 67 9.19 0.28 -3.37
C ILE A 67 8.67 1.53 -4.07
N VAL A 68 7.35 1.67 -4.10
CA VAL A 68 6.66 2.92 -4.44
C VAL A 68 6.00 3.45 -3.18
N ALA A 69 6.31 4.68 -2.78
CA ALA A 69 5.76 5.28 -1.56
C ALA A 69 5.35 6.74 -1.80
N GLY A 70 4.26 7.18 -1.18
CA GLY A 70 3.76 8.54 -1.33
C GLY A 70 2.37 8.74 -0.77
N PHE A 71 1.58 9.61 -1.39
CA PHE A 71 0.28 10.02 -0.89
C PHE A 71 -0.80 10.05 -1.99
N PRO A 72 -2.06 9.72 -1.66
CA PRO A 72 -3.21 10.10 -2.46
C PRO A 72 -3.35 11.64 -2.53
N VAL A 73 -3.61 12.18 -3.71
CA VAL A 73 -3.74 13.62 -3.96
C VAL A 73 -4.94 13.94 -4.86
N ASP A 74 -5.55 15.12 -4.68
CA ASP A 74 -6.71 15.59 -5.47
C ASP A 74 -6.35 16.14 -6.86
N GLY A 75 -5.07 16.45 -7.10
CA GLY A 75 -4.59 17.06 -8.32
C GLY A 75 -3.19 16.59 -8.73
N PRO A 76 -2.68 17.05 -9.88
CA PRO A 76 -1.32 16.76 -10.31
C PRO A 76 -0.30 17.39 -9.35
N VAL A 77 0.79 16.68 -9.09
CA VAL A 77 1.91 17.16 -8.30
C VAL A 77 3.18 16.94 -9.12
N GLU A 78 3.94 18.00 -9.34
CA GLU A 78 5.22 17.96 -10.02
C GLU A 78 6.33 18.32 -9.03
N GLY A 79 7.41 17.54 -9.04
CA GLY A 79 8.56 17.78 -8.17
C GLY A 79 9.75 16.94 -8.64
N SER A 80 10.96 17.41 -8.33
CA SER A 80 12.17 16.65 -8.67
C SER A 80 12.15 15.30 -7.94
N GLY A 81 12.09 14.21 -8.70
CA GLY A 81 12.02 12.85 -8.14
C GLY A 81 10.65 12.43 -7.61
N VAL A 82 9.60 13.23 -7.82
CA VAL A 82 8.21 12.89 -7.53
C VAL A 82 7.48 12.57 -8.83
N GLU A 83 6.88 11.39 -8.89
CA GLU A 83 6.15 10.87 -10.04
C GLU A 83 4.65 10.83 -9.75
N SER A 84 3.82 10.98 -10.79
CA SER A 84 2.38 10.73 -10.66
C SER A 84 2.09 9.24 -10.78
N GLY A 85 1.27 8.70 -9.88
CA GLY A 85 0.81 7.32 -9.88
C GLY A 85 -0.69 7.21 -9.65
N ARG A 86 -1.14 5.97 -9.42
CA ARG A 86 -2.52 5.64 -9.04
C ARG A 86 -2.56 4.47 -8.06
N LEU A 87 -3.53 4.50 -7.15
CA LEU A 87 -4.04 3.30 -6.47
C LEU A 87 -5.30 2.84 -7.19
N PRO A 88 -5.41 1.55 -7.54
CA PRO A 88 -6.56 1.05 -8.28
C PRO A 88 -7.83 1.14 -7.45
N GLY A 89 -8.95 1.47 -8.11
CA GLY A 89 -10.28 1.28 -7.55
C GLY A 89 -10.79 -0.15 -7.74
N GLY A 90 -12.07 -0.35 -7.45
CA GLY A 90 -12.75 -1.64 -7.51
C GLY A 90 -12.68 -2.40 -6.19
N ARG A 91 -12.98 -3.69 -6.26
CA ARG A 91 -13.11 -4.53 -5.07
C ARG A 91 -11.75 -4.75 -4.42
N ALA A 92 -11.73 -4.67 -3.09
CA ALA A 92 -10.55 -4.94 -2.30
C ALA A 92 -10.91 -5.58 -0.95
N VAL A 93 -9.97 -6.35 -0.44
CA VAL A 93 -9.96 -6.76 0.97
C VAL A 93 -9.13 -5.78 1.77
N GLN A 94 -9.64 -5.38 2.94
CA GLN A 94 -8.95 -4.56 3.91
C GLN A 94 -8.80 -5.29 5.23
N VAL A 95 -7.62 -5.21 5.82
CA VAL A 95 -7.36 -5.69 7.18
C VAL A 95 -6.52 -4.66 7.92
N MET A 96 -6.89 -4.38 9.16
CA MET A 96 -6.15 -3.48 10.03
C MET A 96 -5.06 -4.24 10.76
N HIS A 97 -3.81 -3.88 10.57
CA HIS A 97 -2.71 -4.30 11.44
C HIS A 97 -2.55 -3.31 12.59
N ARG A 98 -2.36 -3.82 13.81
CA ARG A 98 -2.04 -3.02 15.00
C ARG A 98 -0.76 -3.55 15.65
N GLY A 99 0.24 -2.69 15.79
CA GLY A 99 1.49 -3.03 16.47
C GLY A 99 2.71 -2.93 15.57
N SER A 100 3.78 -3.66 15.94
CA SER A 100 5.09 -3.56 15.28
C SER A 100 5.02 -3.95 13.80
N TYR A 101 5.70 -3.17 12.95
CA TYR A 101 5.89 -3.49 11.54
C TYR A 101 6.55 -4.87 11.31
N ASP A 102 7.29 -5.41 12.29
CA ASP A 102 7.87 -6.75 12.20
C ASP A 102 6.81 -7.87 12.06
N SER A 103 5.59 -7.64 12.53
CA SER A 103 4.49 -8.60 12.46
C SER A 103 3.46 -8.28 11.36
N VAL A 104 3.68 -7.24 10.54
CA VAL A 104 2.78 -6.88 9.43
C VAL A 104 2.60 -8.04 8.45
N ALA A 105 3.67 -8.81 8.19
CA ALA A 105 3.66 -9.97 7.31
C ALA A 105 2.71 -11.08 7.78
N VAL A 106 2.41 -11.16 9.08
CA VAL A 106 1.40 -12.10 9.60
C VAL A 106 0.00 -11.66 9.21
N THR A 107 -0.26 -10.35 9.23
CA THR A 107 -1.57 -9.78 8.87
C THR A 107 -1.82 -9.89 7.36
N TRP A 108 -0.77 -9.73 6.56
CA TRP A 108 -0.79 -10.06 5.12
C TRP A 108 -1.28 -11.49 4.88
N GLN A 109 -0.64 -12.48 5.50
CA GLN A 109 -1.00 -13.90 5.33
C GLN A 109 -2.44 -14.20 5.77
N GLN A 110 -2.94 -13.52 6.81
CA GLN A 110 -4.32 -13.68 7.26
C GLN A 110 -5.33 -13.20 6.21
N ALA A 111 -5.10 -12.05 5.59
CA ALA A 111 -5.98 -11.54 4.54
C ALA A 111 -5.88 -12.35 3.24
N GLU A 112 -4.70 -12.85 2.87
CA GLU A 112 -4.54 -13.79 1.75
C GLU A 112 -5.31 -15.10 1.99
N ALA A 113 -5.20 -15.68 3.19
CA ALA A 113 -5.94 -16.89 3.55
C ALA A 113 -7.45 -16.64 3.51
N TRP A 114 -7.91 -15.52 4.07
CA TRP A 114 -9.33 -15.16 4.06
C TRP A 114 -9.89 -14.99 2.64
N MET A 115 -9.11 -14.38 1.74
CA MET A 115 -9.46 -14.26 0.32
C MET A 115 -9.59 -15.62 -0.34
N ALA A 116 -8.57 -16.48 -0.18
CA ALA A 116 -8.53 -17.80 -0.79
C ALA A 116 -9.72 -18.68 -0.35
N GLU A 117 -10.04 -18.68 0.95
CA GLU A 117 -11.20 -19.41 1.51
C GLU A 117 -12.54 -19.00 0.89
N ARG A 118 -12.64 -17.77 0.38
CA ARG A 118 -13.86 -17.19 -0.21
C ARG A 118 -13.82 -17.12 -1.72
N GLY A 119 -12.79 -17.70 -2.35
CA GLY A 119 -12.63 -17.72 -3.80
C GLY A 119 -12.28 -16.36 -4.39
N TYR A 120 -11.67 -15.46 -3.62
CA TYR A 120 -11.09 -14.22 -4.16
C TYR A 120 -9.63 -14.43 -4.54
N ALA A 121 -9.19 -13.76 -5.60
CA ALA A 121 -7.80 -13.69 -6.01
C ALA A 121 -7.36 -12.22 -6.13
N SER A 122 -6.10 -11.95 -5.81
CA SER A 122 -5.56 -10.60 -5.93
C SER A 122 -5.44 -10.19 -7.40
N THR A 123 -5.82 -8.95 -7.71
CA THR A 123 -5.86 -8.42 -9.09
C THR A 123 -4.74 -7.42 -9.39
N ASP A 124 -4.10 -6.87 -8.36
CA ASP A 124 -2.99 -5.93 -8.49
C ASP A 124 -2.09 -6.00 -7.25
N ALA A 125 -0.89 -5.43 -7.35
CA ALA A 125 0.05 -5.33 -6.25
C ALA A 125 -0.61 -4.57 -5.07
N PRO A 126 -0.69 -5.21 -3.91
CA PRO A 126 -1.41 -4.67 -2.77
C PRO A 126 -0.56 -3.58 -2.07
N TRP A 127 -1.14 -2.84 -1.13
CA TRP A 127 -0.44 -1.73 -0.46
C TRP A 127 -0.72 -1.65 1.04
N GLU A 128 0.17 -0.95 1.73
CA GLU A 128 0.03 -0.58 3.14
C GLU A 128 -0.25 0.92 3.23
N SER A 129 -1.24 1.32 4.01
CA SER A 129 -1.53 2.71 4.36
C SER A 129 -1.24 2.95 5.85
N TYR A 130 -0.38 3.90 6.15
CA TYR A 130 0.06 4.21 7.52
C TYR A 130 -0.87 5.27 8.13
N LEU A 131 -1.60 4.89 9.19
CA LEU A 131 -2.65 5.74 9.77
C LEU A 131 -2.19 6.52 11.01
N ASP A 132 -1.07 6.12 11.59
CA ASP A 132 -0.43 6.77 12.72
C ASP A 132 1.07 6.97 12.43
N GLU A 133 1.71 7.83 13.21
CA GLU A 133 3.16 7.97 13.22
C GLU A 133 3.83 6.67 13.69
N PRO A 134 5.03 6.33 13.17
CA PRO A 134 5.67 5.04 13.44
C PRO A 134 6.16 4.87 14.88
N ASP A 135 6.21 5.94 15.69
CA ASP A 135 6.73 5.94 17.06
C ASP A 135 5.65 5.78 18.14
N VAL A 136 4.37 5.69 17.75
CA VAL A 136 3.30 5.37 18.72
C VAL A 136 3.43 3.91 19.18
N PRO A 137 2.95 3.55 20.39
CA PRO A 137 3.13 2.20 20.92
C PRO A 137 2.51 1.07 20.09
N GLU A 138 1.38 1.34 19.43
CA GLU A 138 0.64 0.39 18.59
C GLU A 138 0.20 1.10 17.31
N PRO A 139 1.10 1.31 16.33
CA PRO A 139 0.75 2.02 15.10
C PRO A 139 -0.25 1.19 14.30
N ARG A 140 -1.19 1.88 13.66
CA ARG A 140 -2.19 1.25 12.79
C ARG A 140 -1.73 1.32 11.33
N THR A 141 -1.69 0.16 10.70
CA THR A 141 -1.39 0.02 9.26
C THR A 141 -2.57 -0.68 8.60
N LEU A 142 -3.22 -0.02 7.65
CA LEU A 142 -4.27 -0.63 6.85
C LEU A 142 -3.65 -1.34 5.66
N ILE A 143 -3.80 -2.66 5.61
CA ILE A 143 -3.38 -3.46 4.45
C ILE A 143 -4.56 -3.54 3.50
N VAL A 144 -4.32 -3.24 2.22
CA VAL A 144 -5.34 -3.25 1.18
C VAL A 144 -4.90 -4.16 0.03
N MET A 145 -5.76 -5.13 -0.29
CA MET A 145 -5.53 -6.13 -1.33
C MET A 145 -6.61 -6.02 -2.40
N PRO A 146 -6.33 -5.38 -3.55
CA PRO A 146 -7.21 -5.43 -4.71
C PRO A 146 -7.52 -6.87 -5.06
N CYS A 147 -8.79 -7.19 -5.25
CA CYS A 147 -9.23 -8.55 -5.51
C CYS A 147 -10.45 -8.61 -6.42
N ASP A 148 -10.67 -9.79 -7.02
CA ASP A 148 -11.93 -10.13 -7.67
C ASP A 148 -12.24 -11.60 -7.41
N ILE A 149 -13.46 -12.05 -7.75
CA ILE A 149 -13.83 -13.45 -7.69
C ILE A 149 -12.84 -14.19 -8.60
N GLY A 150 -12.01 -15.03 -8.00
CA GLY A 150 -11.11 -15.91 -8.72
C GLY A 150 -11.97 -16.78 -9.62
N GLY A 151 -11.88 -16.56 -10.94
CA GLY A 151 -12.51 -17.45 -11.89
C GLY A 151 -12.08 -18.87 -11.56
N ALA A 152 -13.04 -19.78 -11.38
CA ALA A 152 -12.74 -21.20 -11.34
C ALA A 152 -11.81 -21.46 -12.54
N ALA A 153 -10.57 -21.90 -12.25
CA ALA A 153 -9.74 -22.46 -13.29
C ALA A 153 -10.62 -23.49 -13.99
N HIS A 154 -11.01 -23.21 -15.24
CA HIS A 154 -11.62 -24.23 -16.06
C HIS A 154 -10.55 -25.30 -16.18
N ASP A 155 -10.77 -26.42 -15.49
CA ASP A 155 -10.10 -27.68 -15.77
C ASP A 155 -10.25 -27.92 -17.28
N ALA A 156 -9.17 -27.67 -18.01
CA ALA A 156 -9.00 -28.20 -19.35
C ALA A 156 -8.49 -29.63 -19.16
N GLY A 157 -9.38 -30.59 -19.42
CA GLY A 157 -9.12 -32.03 -19.37
C GLY A 157 -8.23 -32.57 -20.48
#